data_AF-A0AA89QH44-F1
#
_entry.id   AF-A0AA89QH44-F1
#
_cell.length_a   1.000
_cell.length_b   1.000
_cell.length_c   1.000
_cell.angle_alpha   90.00
_cell.angle_beta   90.00
_cell.angle_gamma   90.00
#
_symmetry.space_group_name_H-M   'P 1'
#
loop_
_entity.id
_entity.type
_entity.pdbx_description
1 polymer ?
#
loop_
_entity_poly.entity_id
_entity_poly.type
_entity_poly.pdbx_seq_one_letter_code
_entity_poly.pdbx_strand_id
1 'polypeptide(L)' 'MTPVLTQHPATAHAPHIRDDMTVEVALSLMAGARVDHLVLCDGDDQSTGVITLARLTVLRDAPTYTDRVRLRDVPEC' A
#
# COMPACT_ATOMS: atom_id res chain seq x y z
N MET A 1 24.39 6.97 20.80
CA MET A 1 23.44 7.91 20.17
C MET A 1 24.01 8.30 18.83
N THR A 2 23.51 7.67 17.77
CA THR A 2 23.84 8.02 16.39
C THR A 2 22.48 8.25 15.74
N PRO A 3 22.14 9.47 15.28
CA PRO A 3 20.97 9.61 14.45
C PRO A 3 21.27 8.86 13.15
N VAL A 4 20.62 7.71 12.96
CA VAL A 4 20.64 7.01 11.68
C VAL A 4 20.14 7.99 10.64
N LEU A 5 20.94 8.18 9.58
CA LEU A 5 20.71 9.16 8.55
C LEU A 5 19.26 9.10 8.05
N THR A 6 18.64 10.27 8.02
CA THR A 6 17.49 10.63 7.21
C THR A 6 17.55 9.91 5.87
N GLN A 7 16.66 8.94 5.68
CA GLN A 7 16.44 8.32 4.37
C GLN A 7 15.81 9.36 3.46
N HIS A 8 16.63 10.14 2.75
CA HIS A 8 16.20 10.87 1.57
C HIS A 8 17.31 10.85 0.51
N PRO A 9 17.29 9.88 -0.39
CA PRO A 9 17.35 10.17 -1.80
C PRO A 9 15.91 10.29 -2.32
N ALA A 10 15.60 11.39 -3.00
CA ALA A 10 14.41 11.52 -3.84
C ALA A 10 14.53 10.66 -5.10
N THR A 11 14.91 9.39 -4.95
CA THR A 11 14.41 8.33 -5.83
C THR A 11 12.92 8.27 -5.58
N ALA A 12 12.11 8.19 -6.63
CA ALA A 12 10.66 7.99 -6.49
C ALA A 12 10.40 6.63 -5.83
N HIS A 13 10.61 6.53 -4.52
CA HIS A 13 10.17 5.41 -3.71
C HIS A 13 8.66 5.45 -3.83
N ALA A 14 8.12 4.46 -4.55
CA ALA A 14 6.70 4.20 -4.55
C ALA A 14 6.23 4.24 -3.09
N PRO A 15 5.20 5.04 -2.75
CA PRO A 15 4.81 5.23 -1.37
C PRO A 15 4.53 3.87 -0.73
N HIS A 16 5.18 3.63 0.40
CA HIS A 16 4.96 2.42 1.18
C HIS A 16 3.72 2.58 2.07
N ILE A 17 2.95 1.51 2.19
CA ILE A 17 1.79 1.45 3.05
C ILE A 17 1.83 0.15 3.86
N ARG A 18 1.41 0.23 5.12
CA ARG A 18 1.36 -0.95 5.99
C ARG A 18 0.28 -1.89 5.50
N ASP A 19 0.58 -3.18 5.43
CA ASP A 19 -0.34 -4.23 4.99
C ASP A 19 -1.57 -4.41 5.91
N ASP A 20 -1.50 -3.89 7.15
CA ASP A 20 -2.61 -3.79 8.10
C ASP A 20 -3.67 -2.74 7.71
N MET A 21 -3.32 -1.80 6.82
CA MET A 21 -4.22 -0.74 6.37
C MET A 21 -5.32 -1.27 5.44
N THR A 22 -6.43 -0.54 5.35
CA THR A 22 -7.54 -0.88 4.45
C THR A 22 -7.30 -0.39 3.03
N VAL A 23 -8.01 -0.98 2.07
CA VAL A 23 -7.97 -0.58 0.66
C VAL A 23 -8.39 0.88 0.46
N GLU A 24 -9.33 1.39 1.25
CA GLU A 24 -9.77 2.80 1.21
C GLU A 24 -8.63 3.77 1.54
N VAL A 25 -7.80 3.44 2.54
CA VAL A 25 -6.62 4.23 2.90
C VAL A 25 -5.59 4.19 1.78
N ALA A 26 -5.38 3.02 1.18
CA ALA A 26 -4.48 2.87 0.03
C ALA A 26 -4.93 3.72 -1.17
N LEU A 27 -6.21 3.72 -1.51
CA LEU A 27 -6.78 4.54 -2.57
C LEU A 27 -6.63 6.03 -2.29
N SER A 28 -6.87 6.44 -1.05
CA SER A 28 -6.69 7.84 -0.61
C SER A 28 -5.24 8.28 -0.70
N LEU A 29 -4.30 7.40 -0.32
CA LEU A 29 -2.86 7.64 -0.44
C LEU A 29 -2.42 7.72 -1.91
N MET A 30 -2.88 6.82 -2.76
CA MET A 30 -2.59 6.83 -4.20
C MET A 30 -3.09 8.13 -4.84
N ALA A 31 -4.31 8.57 -4.50
CA ALA A 31 -4.87 9.82 -4.98
C ALA A 31 -4.08 11.05 -4.48
N GLY A 32 -3.67 11.03 -3.20
CA GLY A 32 -2.88 12.11 -2.59
C GLY A 32 -1.45 12.21 -3.13
N ALA A 33 -0.80 11.06 -3.36
CA ALA A 33 0.56 10.97 -3.88
C ALA A 33 0.65 10.98 -5.42
N ARG A 34 -0.50 10.91 -6.13
CA ARG A 34 -0.59 10.78 -7.59
C ARG A 34 0.23 9.60 -8.13
N VAL A 35 0.12 8.47 -7.47
CA VAL A 35 0.77 7.21 -7.88
C VAL A 35 -0.27 6.15 -8.22
N ASP A 36 0.08 5.25 -9.13
CA ASP A 36 -0.77 4.12 -9.49
C ASP A 36 -0.43 2.84 -8.70
N HIS A 37 0.70 2.82 -7.98
CA HIS A 37 1.14 1.64 -7.23
C HIS A 37 1.69 2.02 -5.86
N LEU A 38 1.47 1.13 -4.90
CA LEU A 38 1.98 1.22 -3.53
C LEU A 38 2.69 -0.09 -3.19
N VAL A 39 3.77 0.02 -2.41
CA VAL A 39 4.46 -1.14 -1.85
C VAL A 39 3.87 -1.44 -0.48
N LEU A 40 3.52 -2.70 -0.24
CA LEU A 40 3.06 -3.17 1.05
C LEU A 40 4.26 -3.47 1.93
N CYS A 41 4.31 -2.87 3.12
CA CYS A 41 5.26 -3.23 4.16
C CYS A 41 4.53 -3.93 5.31
N ASP A 42 5.03 -5.08 5.76
CA ASP A 42 4.53 -5.73 6.97
C ASP A 42 4.86 -4.95 8.24
N GLY A 43 4.26 -5.36 9.37
CA GLY A 43 4.85 -5.38 10.71
C GLY A 43 6.33 -4.99 10.80
N ASP A 44 7.18 -5.76 10.12
CA ASP A 44 8.64 -5.70 10.17
C ASP A 44 9.30 -4.68 9.20
N ASP A 45 8.52 -3.80 8.56
CA ASP A 45 8.97 -2.89 7.47
C ASP A 45 9.39 -3.61 6.17
N GLN A 46 9.31 -4.94 6.17
CA GLN A 46 9.62 -5.78 5.02
C GLN A 46 8.55 -5.64 3.95
N SER A 47 8.99 -5.41 2.70
CA SER A 47 8.08 -5.36 1.56
C SER A 47 7.46 -6.74 1.31
N THR A 48 6.15 -6.87 1.55
CA THR A 48 5.43 -8.14 1.37
C THR A 48 4.82 -8.28 -0.01
N GLY A 49 4.52 -7.17 -0.67
CA GLY A 49 3.85 -7.18 -1.96
C GLY A 49 3.75 -5.78 -2.58
N VAL A 50 3.20 -5.72 -3.79
CA VAL A 50 2.92 -4.47 -4.50
C VAL A 50 1.47 -4.48 -4.94
N ILE A 51 0.75 -3.40 -4.64
CA ILE A 51 -0.65 -3.24 -5.02
C ILE A 51 -0.78 -2.06 -5.99
N THR A 52 -1.60 -2.25 -7.03
CA THR A 52 -1.93 -1.21 -8.02
C THR A 52 -3.34 -0.68 -7.82
N LEU A 53 -3.55 0.58 -8.19
CA LEU A 53 -4.84 1.28 -8.12
C LEU A 53 -5.91 0.56 -8.94
N ALA A 54 -5.53 0.05 -10.12
CA ALA A 54 -6.41 -0.77 -10.94
C ALA A 54 -6.91 -2.01 -10.18
N ARG A 55 -6.02 -2.73 -9.48
CA ARG A 55 -6.39 -3.91 -8.70
C ARG A 55 -7.31 -3.56 -7.53
N LEU A 56 -7.00 -2.48 -6.81
CA LEU A 56 -7.85 -2.01 -5.71
C LEU A 56 -9.25 -1.61 -6.19
N THR A 57 -9.33 -0.99 -7.37
CA THR A 57 -10.60 -0.58 -7.96
C THR A 57 -11.45 -1.80 -8.36
N VAL A 58 -10.82 -2.81 -8.99
CA VAL A 58 -11.50 -4.08 -9.33
C VAL A 58 -11.93 -4.82 -8.07
N LEU A 59 -11.09 -4.84 -7.03
CA LEU A 59 -11.43 -5.48 -5.77
C LEU A 59 -12.60 -4.77 -5.09
N ARG A 60 -12.60 -3.44 -5.02
CA ARG A 60 -13.69 -2.64 -4.44
C ARG A 60 -15.02 -2.83 -5.19
N ASP A 61 -14.97 -3.04 -6.50
CA ASP A 61 -16.17 -3.33 -7.31
C ASP A 61 -16.69 -4.76 -7.09
N ALA A 62 -15.86 -5.66 -6.55
CA ALA A 62 -16.25 -7.04 -6.31
C ALA A 62 -17.25 -7.15 -5.14
N PRO A 63 -18.32 -7.96 -5.29
CA PRO A 63 -19.34 -8.14 -4.24
C PRO A 63 -18.82 -8.90 -3.01
N THR A 64 -17.65 -9.53 -3.11
CA THR A 64 -16.96 -10.21 -2.00
C THR A 64 -16.12 -9.25 -1.17
N TYR A 65 -15.90 -8.02 -1.65
CA TYR A 65 -15.13 -7.04 -0.91
C TYR A 65 -15.95 -6.52 0.27
N THR A 66 -15.32 -6.59 1.43
CA THR A 66 -15.85 -5.95 2.63
C THR A 66 -14.97 -4.74 2.92
N ASP A 67 -15.58 -3.67 3.41
CA ASP A 67 -14.85 -2.47 3.85
C ASP A 67 -13.76 -2.75 4.91
N ARG A 68 -13.82 -3.94 5.54
CA ARG A 68 -12.83 -4.44 6.50
C ARG A 68 -11.67 -5.20 5.87
N VAL A 69 -11.64 -5.40 4.56
CA VAL A 69 -10.53 -6.06 3.88
C VAL A 69 -9.27 -5.22 4.05
N ARG A 70 -8.29 -5.83 4.71
CA ARG A 70 -6.94 -5.30 4.85
C ARG A 70 -6.14 -5.61 3.60
N LEU A 71 -5.14 -4.80 3.30
CA LEU A 71 -4.31 -5.00 2.10
C LEU A 71 -3.60 -6.37 2.10
N ARG A 72 -3.26 -6.91 3.27
CA ARG A 72 -2.71 -8.27 3.45
C ARG A 72 -3.65 -9.41 3.06
N ASP A 73 -4.96 -9.15 3.08
CA ASP A 73 -5.99 -10.13 2.75
C ASP A 73 -6.31 -10.11 1.24
N VAL A 74 -5.75 -9.15 0.51
CA VAL A 74 -5.87 -9.08 -0.95
C VAL A 74 -5.04 -10.21 -1.53
N PRO A 75 -5.67 -11.24 -2.14
CA PRO A 75 -4.93 -12.39 -2.64
C PRO A 75 -3.99 -11.95 -3.76
N GLU A 76 -2.73 -12.36 -3.64
CA GLU A 76 -1.73 -12.21 -4.69
C GLU A 76 -2.01 -13.29 -5.74
N CYS A 77 -2.89 -12.99 -6.69
CA CYS A 77 -3.20 -13.86 -7.85
C CYS A 77 -1.95 -14.40 -8.54
#